data_AF-A0A1I5T9E1-F1
#
_entry.id   AF-A0A1I5T9E1-F1
#
_cell.length_a   1.000
_cell.length_b   1.000
_cell.length_c   1.000
_cell.angle_alpha   90.00
_cell.angle_beta   90.00
_cell.angle_gamma   90.00
#
_symmetry.space_group_name_H-M   'P 1'
#
loop_
_entity.id
_entity.type
_entity.pdbx_description
1 polymer ?
#
loop_
_entity_poly.entity_id
_entity_poly.type
_entity_poly.pdbx_seq_one_letter_code
_entity_poly.pdbx_strand_id
1 'polypeptide(L)'
;MVRDVEEALRLPAAGVGELCMGEVGGKAPAGFDLGNSPFEVSKADLKGRTIVQRTSAGTQGIVAAMQATASMPDRYLQQKRPRAPSLDKRLQM
;
A
#
# COMPACT_ATOMS: atom_id res chain seq x y z
N MET A 1 0.01 -0.65 -8.78
CA MET A 1 -1.45 -0.81 -8.71
C MET A 1 -2.00 -1.00 -10.12
N VAL A 2 -3.06 -1.77 -10.26
CA VAL A 2 -3.67 -2.13 -11.55
C VAL A 2 -5.18 -1.88 -11.53
N ARG A 3 -5.80 -1.84 -12.72
CA ARG A 3 -7.22 -1.47 -12.85
C ARG A 3 -8.14 -2.66 -12.60
N ASP A 4 -7.77 -3.82 -13.11
CA ASP A 4 -8.61 -5.01 -13.14
C ASP A 4 -7.91 -6.25 -12.58
N VAL A 5 -8.73 -7.26 -12.29
CA VAL A 5 -8.28 -8.51 -11.66
C VAL A 5 -7.41 -9.32 -12.61
N GLU A 6 -7.74 -9.31 -13.90
CA GLU A 6 -6.99 -10.07 -14.91
C GLU A 6 -5.57 -9.53 -15.07
N GLU A 7 -5.41 -8.22 -15.17
CA GLU A 7 -4.12 -7.55 -15.16
C GLU A 7 -3.33 -7.89 -13.88
N ALA A 8 -3.98 -7.87 -12.71
CA ALA A 8 -3.32 -8.22 -11.45
C ALA A 8 -2.70 -9.62 -11.49
N LEU A 9 -3.44 -10.60 -12.02
CA LEU A 9 -3.01 -12.00 -12.07
C LEU A 9 -1.96 -12.27 -13.18
N ARG A 10 -1.96 -11.48 -14.25
CA ARG A 10 -0.97 -11.62 -15.35
C ARG A 10 0.42 -11.12 -14.96
N LEU A 11 0.52 -10.12 -14.09
CA LEU A 11 1.80 -9.47 -13.78
C LEU A 11 2.80 -10.39 -13.07
N PRO A 12 2.44 -11.18 -12.04
CA PRO A 12 3.39 -12.12 -11.44
C PRO A 12 3.91 -13.15 -12.44
N ALA A 13 3.06 -13.65 -13.34
CA ALA A 13 3.46 -14.57 -14.39
C ALA A 13 4.44 -13.94 -15.40
N ALA A 14 4.37 -12.62 -15.59
CA ALA A 14 5.32 -11.85 -16.40
C ALA A 14 6.59 -11.43 -15.62
N GLY A 15 6.77 -11.90 -14.38
CA GLY A 15 7.89 -11.52 -13.52
C GLY A 15 7.76 -10.13 -12.90
N VAL A 16 6.58 -9.51 -12.99
CA VAL A 16 6.29 -8.19 -12.41
C VAL A 16 5.51 -8.37 -11.12
N GLY A 17 6.20 -8.28 -9.99
CA GLY A 17 5.62 -8.51 -8.68
C GLY A 17 5.54 -9.99 -8.30
N GLU A 18 5.28 -10.24 -7.03
CA GLU A 18 5.39 -11.56 -6.41
C GLU A 18 4.08 -12.05 -5.77
N LEU A 19 3.13 -11.14 -5.55
CA LEU A 19 1.84 -11.42 -4.93
C LEU A 19 0.75 -10.55 -5.53
N CYS A 20 -0.46 -11.09 -5.58
CA CYS A 20 -1.68 -10.34 -5.84
C CYS A 20 -2.40 -10.03 -4.51
N MET A 21 -2.72 -8.76 -4.30
CA MET A 21 -3.46 -8.31 -3.12
C MET A 21 -4.61 -7.38 -3.48
N GLY A 22 -5.72 -7.49 -2.77
CA GLY A 22 -6.74 -6.44 -2.75
C GLY A 22 -8.16 -6.97 -2.78
N GLU A 23 -9.06 -6.21 -3.39
CA GLU A 23 -10.49 -6.48 -3.30
C GLU A 23 -11.28 -6.04 -4.53
N VAL A 24 -12.45 -6.66 -4.73
CA VAL A 24 -13.58 -6.16 -5.51
C VAL A 24 -14.82 -6.26 -4.62
N GLY A 25 -15.46 -5.12 -4.32
CA GLY A 25 -16.65 -5.10 -3.46
C GLY A 25 -16.39 -5.59 -2.03
N GLY A 26 -15.19 -5.37 -1.52
CA GLY A 26 -14.75 -5.75 -0.17
C GLY A 26 -14.27 -7.19 -0.02
N LYS A 27 -14.24 -7.99 -1.09
CA LYS A 27 -13.79 -9.39 -1.07
C LYS A 27 -12.57 -9.60 -1.95
N ALA A 28 -11.67 -10.47 -1.51
CA ALA A 28 -10.52 -10.89 -2.32
C ALA A 28 -11.01 -11.61 -3.59
N PRO A 29 -10.55 -11.22 -4.79
CA PRO A 29 -10.80 -11.96 -6.01
C PRO A 29 -10.20 -13.37 -5.97
N ALA A 30 -10.77 -14.29 -6.75
CA ALA A 30 -10.20 -15.62 -6.90
C ALA A 30 -8.77 -15.53 -7.47
N GLY A 31 -7.85 -16.33 -6.92
CA GLY A 31 -6.44 -16.35 -7.33
C GLY A 31 -5.57 -15.27 -6.68
N PHE A 32 -6.13 -14.36 -5.87
CA PHE A 32 -5.33 -13.43 -5.08
C PHE A 32 -4.78 -14.13 -3.84
N ASP A 33 -3.55 -13.78 -3.46
CA ASP A 33 -2.90 -14.30 -2.26
C ASP A 33 -3.47 -13.65 -0.99
N LEU A 34 -3.84 -12.37 -1.07
CA LEU A 34 -4.31 -11.58 0.07
C LEU A 34 -5.51 -10.70 -0.28
N GLY A 35 -6.40 -10.52 0.71
CA GLY A 35 -7.43 -9.49 0.68
C GLY A 35 -6.88 -8.09 0.97
N ASN A 36 -7.77 -7.11 1.13
CA ASN A 36 -7.41 -5.73 1.49
C ASN A 36 -7.61 -5.42 2.99
N SER A 37 -7.70 -6.43 3.86
CA SER A 37 -7.88 -6.26 5.30
C SER A 37 -6.56 -5.92 5.99
N PRO A 38 -6.43 -4.75 6.66
CA PRO A 38 -5.19 -4.39 7.36
C PRO A 38 -4.77 -5.42 8.42
N PHE A 39 -5.75 -6.01 9.10
CA PHE A 39 -5.49 -7.03 10.12
C PHE A 39 -4.91 -8.31 9.53
N GLU A 40 -5.44 -8.79 8.41
CA GLU A 40 -4.92 -10.00 7.75
C GLU A 40 -3.53 -9.74 7.15
N VAL A 41 -3.38 -8.60 6.48
CA VAL A 41 -2.11 -8.18 5.87
C VAL A 41 -1.01 -8.02 6.92
N SER A 42 -1.33 -7.51 8.12
CA SER A 42 -0.36 -7.36 9.22
C SER A 42 0.25 -8.68 9.71
N LYS A 43 -0.37 -9.82 9.39
CA LYS A 43 0.11 -11.16 9.77
C LYS A 43 0.91 -11.83 8.65
N ALA A 44 0.93 -11.26 7.45
CA ALA A 44 1.67 -11.79 6.31
C ALA A 44 3.12 -11.29 6.33
N ASP A 45 4.07 -12.14 5.93
CA ASP A 45 5.44 -11.69 5.67
C ASP A 45 5.54 -11.09 4.27
N LEU A 46 5.64 -9.77 4.24
CA LEU A 46 5.71 -8.95 3.02
C LEU A 46 7.07 -8.27 2.86
N LYS A 47 8.05 -8.59 3.72
CA LYS A 47 9.32 -7.88 3.75
C LYS A 47 10.09 -8.10 2.45
N GLY A 48 10.39 -7.00 1.76
CA GLY A 48 11.12 -7.02 0.49
C GLY A 48 10.30 -7.50 -0.71
N ARG A 49 9.01 -7.77 -0.52
CA ARG A 49 8.15 -8.32 -1.58
C ARG A 49 7.48 -7.22 -2.39
N THR A 50 7.45 -7.40 -3.70
CA THR A 50 6.69 -6.52 -4.60
C THR A 50 5.26 -7.03 -4.75
N ILE A 51 4.28 -6.20 -4.39
CA ILE A 51 2.85 -6.57 -4.40
C ILE A 51 2.13 -5.90 -5.56
N VAL A 52 1.42 -6.70 -6.34
CA VAL A 52 0.47 -6.25 -7.36
C VAL A 52 -0.88 -6.03 -6.68
N GLN A 53 -1.18 -4.76 -6.39
CA GLN A 53 -2.40 -4.40 -5.67
C GLN A 53 -3.52 -3.92 -6.61
N ARG A 54 -4.74 -4.44 -6.41
CA ARG A 54 -5.99 -3.99 -7.06
C ARG A 54 -7.04 -3.66 -6.02
N THR A 55 -7.53 -2.42 -5.99
CA THR A 55 -8.67 -2.03 -5.14
C THR A 55 -9.61 -1.11 -5.91
N SER A 56 -10.88 -1.08 -5.50
CA SER A 56 -11.95 -0.37 -6.19
C SER A 56 -11.76 1.15 -6.17
N ALA A 57 -11.14 1.68 -5.11
CA ALA A 57 -10.88 3.11 -4.96
C ALA A 57 -9.37 3.48 -4.95
N GLY A 58 -8.46 2.51 -5.05
CA GLY A 58 -7.03 2.71 -4.75
C GLY A 58 -6.34 3.74 -5.64
N THR A 59 -6.40 3.55 -6.96
CA THR A 59 -5.76 4.46 -7.91
C THR A 59 -6.34 5.87 -7.84
N GLN A 60 -7.67 5.99 -7.69
CA GLN A 60 -8.34 7.29 -7.52
C GLN A 60 -7.92 7.96 -6.21
N GLY A 61 -7.82 7.20 -5.12
CA GLY A 61 -7.35 7.69 -3.82
C GLY A 61 -5.91 8.21 -3.88
N ILE A 62 -5.01 7.51 -4.57
CA ILE A 62 -3.62 7.97 -4.76
C ILE A 62 -3.58 9.27 -5.55
N VAL A 63 -4.26 9.33 -6.70
CA VAL A 63 -4.30 10.55 -7.54
C VAL A 63 -4.87 11.73 -6.76
N ALA A 64 -5.98 11.53 -6.04
CA ALA A 64 -6.59 12.56 -5.22
C ALA A 64 -5.65 13.02 -4.09
N ALA A 65 -4.96 12.09 -3.42
CA ALA A 65 -3.99 12.42 -2.37
C ALA A 65 -2.78 13.21 -2.90
N MET A 66 -2.29 12.86 -4.10
CA MET A 66 -1.20 13.59 -4.76
C MET A 66 -1.62 15.02 -5.11
N GLN A 67 -2.81 15.19 -5.67
CA GLN A 67 -3.37 16.51 -6.00
C GLN A 67 -3.60 17.36 -4.74
N ALA A 68 -4.15 16.76 -3.68
CA ALA A 68 -4.34 17.44 -2.41
C ALA A 68 -3.01 17.93 -1.83
N THR A 69 -1.97 17.09 -1.86
CA THR A 69 -0.62 17.44 -1.38
C THR A 69 -0.03 18.60 -2.18
N ALA A 70 -0.16 18.60 -3.51
CA ALA A 70 0.33 19.68 -4.37
C ALA A 70 -0.37 21.02 -4.10
N SER A 71 -1.62 20.98 -3.63
CA SER A 71 -2.40 22.18 -3.28
C SER A 71 -2.24 22.65 -1.83
N MET A 72 -1.55 21.89 -0.97
CA MET A 72 -1.44 22.23 0.44
C MET A 72 -0.42 23.35 0.68
N PRO A 73 -0.77 24.38 1.48
CA PRO A 73 0.20 25.38 1.93
C PRO A 73 1.33 24.75 2.75
N ASP A 74 2.56 25.24 2.60
CA ASP A 74 3.79 24.72 3.25
C ASP A 74 3.64 24.44 4.75
N ARG A 75 2.87 25.26 5.47
CA ARG A 75 2.60 25.09 6.91
C ARG A 75 1.96 23.74 7.26
N TYR A 76 1.17 23.15 6.36
CA TYR A 76 0.51 21.86 6.57
C TYR A 76 1.45 20.68 6.28
N LEU A 77 2.40 20.84 5.37
CA LEU A 77 3.39 19.80 5.06
C LEU A 77 4.38 19.61 6.22
N GLN A 78 4.75 20.69 6.92
CA GLN A 78 5.65 20.63 8.08
C GLN A 78 5.03 19.89 9.28
N GLN A 79 3.70 19.95 9.45
CA GLN A 79 2.99 19.31 10.57
C GLN A 79 2.83 17.79 10.41
N LYS A 80 2.92 17.29 9.17
CA LYS A 80 2.70 15.86 8.82
C LYS A 80 3.99 15.07 8.64
N ARG A 81 5.17 15.69 8.78
CA ARG A 81 6.44 14.95 8.75
C ARG A 81 6.44 13.92 9.89
N PRO A 82 6.73 12.62 9.62
CA PRO A 82 6.86 11.65 10.69
C PRO A 82 7.90 12.16 11.68
N ARG A 83 7.54 12.24 12.96
CA ARG A 83 8.51 12.54 14.01
C ARG A 83 9.59 11.48 13.91
N ALA A 84 10.84 11.90 13.69
CA ALA A 84 11.97 10.98 13.74
C ALA A 84 11.88 10.20 15.06
N PRO A 85 12.05 8.87 15.06
CA PRO A 85 12.06 8.11 16.29
C PRO A 85 13.13 8.72 17.20
N SER A 86 12.73 9.14 18.40
CA SER A 86 13.67 9.62 19.40
C SER A 86 14.65 8.48 19.68
N LEU A 87 15.92 8.68 19.34
CA LEU A 87 17.00 7.82 19.81
C LEU A 87 16.99 7.91 21.34
N ASP A 88 16.39 6.92 21.99
CA ASP A 88 16.43 6.77 23.44
C ASP A 88 17.88 6.44 23.81
N LYS A 89 18.61 7.46 24.27
CA LYS A 89 19.96 7.31 24.83
C LYS A 89 19.85 6.79 26.27
N ARG A 90 19.38 5.56 26.44
CA ARG A 90 19.53 4.81 27.70
C ARG A 90 20.32 3.53 27.47
N LEU A 91 21.61 3.74 27.19
CA LEU A 91 22.68 2.75 27.32
C LEU A 91 23.95 3.49 27.77
N GLN A 92 23.90 3.94 29.02
CA GLN A 92 24.98 4.19 29.98
C GLN A 92 24.26 4.05 31.34
N MET A 93 24.46 3.07 32.22
CA MET A 93 25.53 2.10 32.49
C MET A 93 24.95 0.71 32.74
#